data_AF-A0A2X2JJZ4-F1
#
_entry.id   AF-A0A2X2JJZ4-F1
#
_cell.length_a   1.000
_cell.length_b   1.000
_cell.length_c   1.000
_cell.angle_alpha   90.00
_cell.angle_beta   90.00
_cell.angle_gamma   90.00
#
_symmetry.space_group_name_H-M   'P 1'
#
loop_
_entity.id
_entity.type
_entity.pdbx_description
1 polymer ?
#
loop_
_entity_poly.entity_id
_entity_poly.type
_entity_poly.pdbx_seq_one_letter_code
_entity_poly.pdbx_strand_id
1 'polypeptide(L)'
;MTAIEREQRDHAKQIIYNHLKTVPQFEQSAEYISKCILNGLLIDEVFFELDEVGTVNNQNHSVRNIRKYPRYKENIIELNKILKKNCNKKLGSL
;
A
#
# COMPACT_ATOMS: atom_id res chain seq x y z
N MET A 1 -0.03 -5.52 -1.90
CA MET A 1 0.00 -4.64 -0.71
C MET A 1 -0.11 -3.23 -1.23
N THR A 2 -1.30 -2.67 -1.12
CA THR A 2 -1.71 -1.46 -1.83
C THR A 2 -1.32 -0.24 -1.00
N ALA A 3 -0.37 0.54 -1.51
CA ALA A 3 -0.03 1.84 -0.99
C ALA A 3 -0.59 2.90 -1.95
N ILE A 4 -0.88 4.09 -1.44
CA ILE A 4 -1.21 5.27 -2.24
C ILE A 4 0.00 6.19 -2.20
N GLU A 5 0.58 6.44 -3.38
CA GLU A 5 1.64 7.45 -3.55
C GLU A 5 1.02 8.86 -3.49
N ARG A 6 1.84 9.88 -3.21
CA ARG A 6 1.34 11.26 -3.00
C ARG A 6 0.61 11.79 -4.24
N GLU A 7 1.10 11.44 -5.42
CA GLU A 7 0.56 11.83 -6.71
C GLU A 7 -0.85 11.25 -6.95
N GLN A 8 -1.14 10.11 -6.32
CA GLN A 8 -2.43 9.42 -6.43
C GLN A 8 -3.44 9.88 -5.39
N ARG A 9 -3.02 10.72 -4.43
CA ARG A 9 -3.79 11.08 -3.24
C ARG A 9 -5.19 11.59 -3.55
N ASP A 10 -5.30 12.63 -4.38
CA ASP A 10 -6.58 13.30 -4.62
C ASP A 10 -7.55 12.41 -5.39
N HIS A 11 -7.02 11.66 -6.38
CA HIS A 11 -7.80 10.70 -7.13
C HIS A 11 -8.33 9.57 -6.22
N ALA A 12 -7.46 9.00 -5.39
CA ALA A 12 -7.85 7.94 -4.46
C ALA A 12 -8.85 8.44 -3.41
N LYS A 13 -8.68 9.68 -2.90
CA LYS A 13 -9.64 10.31 -1.99
C LYS A 13 -11.04 10.34 -2.62
N GLN A 14 -11.14 10.78 -3.86
CA GLN A 14 -12.41 10.91 -4.56
C GLN A 14 -13.10 9.56 -4.74
N ILE A 15 -12.33 8.52 -5.10
CA ILE A 15 -12.85 7.14 -5.22
C ILE A 15 -13.41 6.66 -3.88
N ILE A 16 -12.63 6.79 -2.80
CA ILE A 16 -13.04 6.35 -1.46
C ILE A 16 -14.28 7.12 -1.00
N TYR A 17 -14.28 8.44 -1.15
CA TYR A 17 -15.40 9.30 -0.78
C TYR A 17 -16.68 8.91 -1.53
N ASN A 18 -16.61 8.76 -2.86
CA ASN A 18 -17.76 8.39 -3.67
C ASN A 18 -18.34 7.04 -3.24
N HIS A 19 -17.48 6.06 -2.93
CA HIS A 19 -17.92 4.76 -2.44
C HIS A 19 -18.55 4.85 -1.04
N LEU A 20 -17.98 5.62 -0.12
CA LEU A 20 -18.57 5.80 1.21
C LEU A 20 -19.94 6.47 1.14
N LYS A 21 -20.17 7.36 0.17
CA LYS A 21 -21.49 7.96 -0.10
C LYS A 21 -22.54 6.95 -0.57
N THR A 22 -22.15 5.80 -1.12
CA THR A 22 -23.12 4.74 -1.48
C THR A 22 -23.54 3.87 -0.30
N VAL A 23 -22.89 4.03 0.87
CA VAL A 23 -23.18 3.25 2.07
C VAL A 23 -23.93 4.14 3.07
N PRO A 24 -25.23 3.89 3.35
CA PRO A 24 -26.04 4.79 4.19
C PRO A 24 -25.43 5.10 5.57
N GLN A 25 -24.79 4.12 6.19
CA GLN A 25 -24.15 4.27 7.51
C GLN A 25 -22.96 5.24 7.50
N PHE A 26 -22.31 5.45 6.36
CA PHE A 26 -21.13 6.30 6.22
C PHE A 26 -21.41 7.61 5.50
N GLU A 27 -22.61 7.79 4.94
CA GLU A 27 -22.91 8.90 4.05
C GLU A 27 -22.59 10.28 4.64
N GLN A 28 -22.99 10.52 5.90
CA GLN A 28 -22.78 11.80 6.59
C GLN A 28 -21.33 12.03 6.99
N SER A 29 -20.57 10.95 7.17
CA SER A 29 -19.17 10.97 7.62
C SER A 29 -18.18 10.67 6.51
N ALA A 30 -18.63 10.54 5.26
CA ALA A 30 -17.85 10.05 4.13
C ALA A 30 -16.58 10.89 3.90
N GLU A 31 -16.65 12.20 4.05
CA GLU A 31 -15.51 13.10 3.90
C GLU A 31 -14.46 12.93 5.03
N TYR A 32 -14.91 12.68 6.26
CA TYR A 32 -13.99 12.43 7.37
C TYR A 32 -13.34 11.05 7.23
N ILE A 33 -14.14 10.02 6.99
CA ILE A 33 -13.68 8.63 6.87
C ILE A 33 -12.75 8.49 5.66
N SER A 34 -13.03 9.16 4.53
CA SER A 34 -12.14 9.12 3.36
C SER A 34 -10.75 9.65 3.68
N LYS A 35 -10.64 10.74 4.47
CA LYS A 35 -9.35 11.26 4.96
C LYS A 35 -8.64 10.26 5.86
N CYS A 36 -9.36 9.63 6.79
CA CYS A 36 -8.78 8.63 7.70
C CYS A 36 -8.20 7.44 6.93
N ILE A 37 -8.97 6.87 6.00
CA ILE A 37 -8.54 5.75 5.17
C ILE A 37 -7.34 6.16 4.31
N LEU A 38 -7.45 7.31 3.62
CA LEU A 38 -6.39 7.83 2.76
C LEU A 38 -5.07 8.01 3.52
N ASN A 39 -5.11 8.61 4.71
CA ASN A 39 -3.92 8.80 5.54
C ASN A 39 -3.30 7.47 5.98
N GLY A 40 -4.11 6.45 6.26
CA GLY A 40 -3.60 5.11 6.60
C GLY A 40 -2.96 4.37 5.42
N LEU A 41 -3.35 4.70 4.20
CA LEU A 41 -2.84 4.09 2.96
C LEU A 41 -1.70 4.88 2.31
N LEU A 42 -1.54 6.16 2.68
CA LEU A 42 -0.50 7.02 2.15
C LEU A 42 0.89 6.54 2.60
N ILE A 43 1.76 6.37 1.62
CA ILE A 43 3.18 6.10 1.84
C ILE A 43 3.96 7.31 1.36
N ASP A 44 4.62 7.98 2.30
CA ASP A 44 5.46 9.16 2.04
C ASP A 44 6.90 8.80 1.76
N GLU A 45 7.37 7.72 2.40
CA GLU A 45 8.72 7.24 2.21
C GLU A 45 8.81 6.34 0.98
N VAL A 46 9.91 6.47 0.24
CA VAL A 46 10.12 5.73 -1.01
C VAL A 46 10.31 4.23 -0.72
N PHE A 47 9.81 3.38 -1.62
CA PHE A 47 10.17 1.96 -1.61
C PHE A 47 11.58 1.78 -2.16
N PHE A 48 12.38 0.94 -1.53
CA PHE A 48 13.77 0.69 -1.95
C PHE A 48 14.11 -0.79 -1.87
N GLU A 49 15.10 -1.22 -2.64
CA GLU A 49 15.60 -2.58 -2.58
C GLU A 49 16.61 -2.73 -1.44
N LEU A 50 16.46 -3.80 -0.66
CA LEU A 50 17.41 -4.19 0.35
C LEU A 50 17.91 -5.61 0.05
N ASP A 51 19.22 -5.79 0.10
CA ASP A 51 19.85 -7.09 -0.16
C ASP A 51 19.25 -8.19 0.72
N GLU A 52 19.08 -9.36 0.11
CA GLU A 52 18.48 -10.57 0.71
C GLU A 52 16.99 -10.47 1.10
N VAL A 53 16.41 -9.27 1.12
CA VAL A 53 14.99 -9.03 1.47
C VAL A 53 14.13 -8.66 0.25
N GLY A 54 14.67 -7.86 -0.67
CA GLY A 54 13.95 -7.27 -1.80
C GLY A 54 13.31 -5.92 -1.44
N THR A 55 12.19 -5.59 -2.07
CA THR A 55 11.51 -4.29 -1.89
C THR A 55 11.00 -4.09 -0.46
N VAL A 56 11.50 -3.05 0.20
CA VAL A 56 11.15 -2.63 1.57
C VAL A 56 10.76 -1.15 1.60
N ASN A 57 10.29 -0.67 2.75
CA ASN A 57 9.92 0.72 2.98
C ASN A 57 10.07 1.07 4.46
N ASN A 58 10.40 2.31 4.82
CA ASN A 58 10.66 2.70 6.20
C ASN A 58 9.49 3.48 6.86
N GLN A 59 8.34 3.63 6.18
CA GLN A 59 7.16 4.29 6.73
C GLN A 59 6.70 3.59 8.01
N ASN A 60 6.29 4.38 8.98
CA ASN A 60 5.95 3.91 10.32
C ASN A 60 4.79 2.92 10.40
N HIS A 61 3.83 2.97 9.49
CA HIS A 61 2.69 2.06 9.43
C HIS A 61 2.81 1.00 8.33
N SER A 62 3.96 0.93 7.65
CA SER A 62 4.21 -0.06 6.62
C SER A 62 4.72 -1.36 7.23
N VAL A 63 4.06 -2.49 6.94
CA VAL A 63 4.57 -3.82 7.33
C VAL A 63 5.85 -4.21 6.59
N ARG A 64 6.21 -3.48 5.52
CA ARG A 64 7.51 -3.60 4.82
C ARG A 64 8.64 -2.87 5.55
N ASN A 65 8.34 -2.15 6.64
CA ASN A 65 9.33 -1.59 7.54
C ASN A 65 9.87 -2.67 8.49
N ILE A 66 10.84 -3.43 7.99
CA ILE A 66 11.47 -4.51 8.75
C ILE A 66 12.29 -4.00 9.95
N ARG A 67 12.66 -2.71 9.97
CA ARG A 67 13.34 -2.10 11.12
C ARG A 67 12.38 -1.93 12.28
N LYS A 68 11.14 -1.50 11.99
CA LYS A 68 10.08 -1.32 13.00
C LYS A 68 9.32 -2.61 13.30
N TYR A 69 9.15 -3.46 12.30
CA TYR A 69 8.40 -4.71 12.39
C TYR A 69 9.24 -5.91 11.94
N PRO A 70 10.34 -6.24 12.65
CA PRO A 70 11.27 -7.30 12.24
C PRO A 70 10.61 -8.67 12.13
N ARG A 71 9.54 -8.92 12.90
CA ARG A 71 8.75 -10.16 12.86
C ARG A 71 8.13 -10.50 11.50
N TYR A 72 8.01 -9.54 10.59
CA TYR A 72 7.46 -9.76 9.24
C TYR A 72 8.53 -9.96 8.17
N LYS A 73 9.83 -9.93 8.51
CA LYS A 73 10.93 -9.99 7.53
C LYS A 73 10.78 -11.18 6.58
N GLU A 74 10.54 -12.37 7.11
CA GLU A 74 10.39 -13.62 6.34
C GLU A 74 9.17 -13.56 5.41
N ASN A 75 8.04 -13.01 5.89
CA ASN A 75 6.85 -12.82 5.06
C ASN A 75 7.11 -11.84 3.91
N ILE A 76 7.89 -10.78 4.15
CA ILE A 76 8.27 -9.81 3.11
C ILE A 76 9.20 -10.46 2.08
N ILE A 77 10.17 -11.26 2.51
CA ILE A 77 11.04 -12.05 1.61
C ILE A 77 10.20 -12.95 0.70
N GLU A 78 9.28 -13.72 1.29
CA GLU A 78 8.41 -14.62 0.54
C GLU A 78 7.51 -13.87 -0.45
N LEU A 79 6.90 -12.76 0.00
CA LEU A 79 6.09 -11.90 -0.85
C LEU A 79 6.89 -11.37 -2.05
N ASN A 80 8.10 -10.86 -1.83
CA ASN A 80 8.95 -10.35 -2.91
C ASN A 80 9.34 -11.45 -3.91
N LYS A 81 9.61 -12.68 -3.44
CA LYS A 81 9.84 -13.84 -4.32
C LYS A 81 8.61 -14.14 -5.19
N ILE A 82 7.41 -14.18 -4.59
CA ILE A 82 6.15 -14.44 -5.30
C ILE A 82 5.87 -13.34 -6.33
N LEU A 83 6.02 -12.07 -5.95
CA LEU A 83 5.80 -10.93 -6.83
C LEU A 83 6.76 -10.95 -8.02
N LYS A 84 8.06 -11.17 -7.78
CA LYS A 84 9.06 -11.27 -8.86
C LYS A 84 8.73 -12.39 -9.85
N LYS A 85 8.32 -13.57 -9.35
CA LYS A 85 7.89 -14.70 -10.19
C LYS A 85 6.68 -14.35 -11.06
N ASN A 86 5.72 -13.59 -10.53
CA ASN A 86 4.48 -13.26 -11.24
C ASN A 86 4.62 -12.04 -12.18
N CYS A 87 5.46 -11.06 -11.83
CA CYS A 87 5.78 -9.94 -12.72
C CYS A 87 6.59 -10.40 -13.94
N ASN A 88 7.54 -11.32 -13.77
CA ASN A 88 8.31 -11.89 -14.88
C ASN A 88 7.44 -12.74 -15.83
N LYS A 89 6.39 -13.40 -15.32
CA LYS A 89 5.44 -14.16 -16.16
C LYS A 89 4.62 -13.29 -17.11
N LYS A 90 4.33 -12.03 -16.74
CA LYS A 90 3.61 -11.08 -17.62
C LYS A 90 4.47 -10.56 -18.78
N LEU A 91 5.80 -10.63 -18.66
CA LEU A 91 6.75 -10.19 -19.70
C LEU A 91 7.14 -11.33 -20.67
N GLY A 92 6.91 -12.59 -20.31
CA GLY A 92 7.19 -13.76 -21.16
C GLY A 92 6.01 -14.26 -21.99
N SER A 93 4.92 -13.49 -22.07
CA SER A 93 3.72 -13.82 -22.86
C SER A 93 3.43 -12.80 -23.97
N LEU A 94 4.48 -12.14 -24.47
CA LEU A 94 4.46 -11.30 -25.68
C LEU A 94 5.31 -11.97 -26.75
#